data_AF-A0AAY5K931-F1
#
_entry.id   AF-A0AAY5K931-F1
#
_cell.length_a   1.000
_cell.length_b   1.000
_cell.length_c   1.000
_cell.angle_alpha   90.00
_cell.angle_beta   90.00
_cell.angle_gamma   90.00
#
_symmetry.space_group_name_H-M   'P 1'
#
loop_
_entity.id
_entity.type
_entity.pdbx_description
1 polymer ?
#
loop_
_entity_poly.entity_id
_entity_poly.type
_entity_poly.pdbx_seq_one_letter_code
_entity_poly.pdbx_strand_id
1 'polypeptide(L)'
;MGKKGDLSNFERGMVVGAKRASLSISQSAQLLGFSHTTISRVYKEWCEKGKTSSMQQSCGRKCFVDARGQRRMGQLIQADRRATLTEITTCYDRGMQQSICEATTRPTLRRMGYNSRRPHRVPLISTTNRKRGYNLHKLTKIGQLKTGRMLPGLISLDFC
;
A
#
# COMPACT_ATOMS: atom_id res chain seq x y z
N MET A 1 -3.61 16.74 20.54
CA MET A 1 -4.96 16.22 20.24
C MET A 1 -4.90 15.43 18.95
N GLY A 2 -5.06 14.10 19.02
CA GLY A 2 -5.06 13.24 17.83
C GLY A 2 -6.21 13.59 16.90
N LYS A 3 -5.92 13.79 15.60
CA LYS A 3 -6.96 14.02 14.60
C LYS A 3 -7.80 12.73 14.52
N LYS A 4 -9.03 12.77 15.02
CA LYS A 4 -10.03 11.73 14.73
C LYS A 4 -10.17 11.69 13.20
N GLY A 5 -10.17 10.49 12.62
CA GLY A 5 -10.37 10.31 11.19
C GLY A 5 -11.68 10.94 10.71
N ASP A 6 -11.79 11.16 9.40
CA ASP A 6 -13.02 11.69 8.81
C ASP A 6 -14.22 10.78 9.15
N LEU A 7 -15.40 11.39 9.31
CA LEU A 7 -16.65 10.66 9.57
C LEU A 7 -16.95 9.69 8.42
N SER A 8 -17.40 8.49 8.78
CA SER A 8 -17.93 7.53 7.82
C SER A 8 -19.17 8.10 7.10
N ASN A 9 -19.47 7.56 5.92
CA ASN A 9 -20.68 7.95 5.18
C ASN A 9 -21.96 7.70 5.99
N PHE A 10 -21.97 6.65 6.82
CA PHE A 10 -23.09 6.35 7.71
C PHE A 10 -23.25 7.42 8.80
N GLU A 11 -22.18 7.79 9.50
CA GLU A 11 -22.22 8.83 10.53
C GLU A 11 -22.61 10.20 9.95
N ARG A 12 -22.10 10.54 8.75
CA ARG A 12 -22.56 11.71 8.00
C ARG A 12 -24.06 11.65 7.67
N GLY A 13 -24.55 10.46 7.32
CA GLY A 13 -25.97 10.18 7.13
C GLY A 13 -26.80 10.46 8.38
N MET A 14 -26.32 10.02 9.55
CA MET A 14 -26.98 10.29 10.83
C MET A 14 -27.05 11.79 11.13
N VAL A 15 -25.98 12.55 10.85
CA VAL A 15 -25.97 14.02 11.04
C VAL A 15 -27.00 14.71 10.15
N VAL A 16 -27.10 14.30 8.87
CA VAL A 16 -28.13 14.84 7.97
C VAL A 16 -29.53 14.42 8.41
N GLY A 17 -29.71 13.18 8.88
CA GLY A 17 -30.98 12.69 9.43
C GLY A 17 -31.44 13.50 10.65
N ALA A 18 -30.55 13.74 11.61
CA ALA A 18 -30.80 14.58 12.78
C ALA A 18 -31.23 16.00 12.38
N LYS A 19 -30.59 16.56 11.35
CA LYS A 19 -30.98 17.88 10.84
C LYS A 19 -32.34 17.89 10.15
N ARG A 20 -32.69 16.83 9.39
CA ARG A 20 -34.03 16.67 8.80
C ARG A 20 -35.12 16.49 9.85
N ALA A 21 -34.77 15.94 11.01
CA ALA A 21 -35.62 15.90 12.20
C ALA A 21 -35.67 17.23 12.97
N SER A 22 -35.20 18.33 12.38
CA SER A 22 -35.19 19.69 12.95
C SER A 22 -34.41 19.84 14.26
N LEU A 23 -33.45 18.94 14.54
CA LEU A 23 -32.57 19.07 15.70
C LEU A 23 -31.57 20.21 15.50
N SER A 24 -31.26 20.90 16.59
CA SER A 24 -30.20 21.92 16.59
C SER A 24 -28.81 21.28 16.48
N ILE A 25 -27.79 22.07 16.14
CA ILE A 25 -26.40 21.60 16.06
C ILE A 25 -25.94 21.05 17.41
N SER A 26 -26.31 21.72 18.52
CA SER A 26 -25.95 21.30 19.88
C SER A 26 -26.64 20.00 20.29
N GLN A 27 -27.94 19.87 20.00
CA GLN A 27 -28.68 18.63 20.26
C GLN A 27 -28.12 17.46 19.44
N SER A 28 -27.79 17.70 18.17
CA SER A 28 -27.17 16.69 17.31
C SER A 28 -25.78 16.27 17.81
N ALA A 29 -25.00 17.21 18.35
CA ALA A 29 -23.68 16.96 18.95
C ALA A 29 -23.79 16.06 20.18
N GLN A 30 -24.73 16.38 21.07
CA GLN A 30 -25.00 15.58 22.26
C GLN A 30 -25.54 14.20 21.91
N LEU A 31 -26.49 14.11 20.96
CA LEU A 31 -27.12 12.85 20.55
C LEU A 31 -26.12 11.88 19.89
N LEU A 32 -25.28 12.40 18.99
CA LEU A 32 -24.35 11.57 18.21
C LEU A 32 -22.96 11.46 18.84
N GLY A 33 -22.67 12.21 19.90
CA GLY A 33 -21.36 12.23 20.56
C GLY A 33 -20.24 12.83 19.70
N PHE A 34 -20.58 13.66 18.71
CA PHE A 34 -19.60 14.35 17.86
C PHE A 34 -19.36 15.79 18.32
N SER A 35 -18.20 16.35 17.98
CA SER A 35 -17.94 17.76 18.23
C SER A 35 -18.88 18.66 17.40
N HIS A 36 -19.24 19.80 17.96
CA HIS A 36 -20.03 20.83 17.27
C HIS A 36 -19.38 21.26 15.94
N THR A 37 -18.04 21.32 15.90
CA THR A 37 -17.26 21.67 14.70
C THR A 37 -17.44 20.64 13.58
N THR A 38 -17.45 19.35 13.91
CA THR A 38 -17.65 18.26 12.94
C THR A 38 -19.06 18.31 12.37
N ILE A 39 -20.07 18.47 13.22
CA ILE A 39 -21.46 18.56 12.77
C ILE A 39 -21.69 19.80 11.90
N SER A 40 -21.16 20.95 12.32
CA SER A 40 -21.24 22.18 11.53
C SER A 40 -20.59 22.02 10.16
N ARG A 41 -19.44 21.35 10.08
CA ARG A 41 -18.75 21.07 8.81
C ARG A 41 -19.56 20.16 7.89
N VAL A 42 -20.11 19.05 8.41
CA VAL A 42 -20.96 18.14 7.62
C VAL A 42 -22.21 18.85 7.14
N TYR A 43 -22.85 19.65 8.00
CA TYR A 43 -24.03 20.41 7.64
C TYR A 43 -23.74 21.41 6.51
N LYS A 44 -22.65 22.18 6.61
CA LYS A 44 -22.23 23.11 5.54
C LYS A 44 -21.97 22.37 4.23
N GLU A 45 -21.18 21.29 4.28
CA GLU A 45 -20.89 20.49 3.09
C GLU A 45 -22.15 19.90 2.45
N TRP A 46 -23.12 19.47 3.26
CA TRP A 46 -24.41 18.98 2.78
C TRP A 46 -25.26 20.10 2.17
N CYS A 47 -25.34 21.28 2.78
CA CYS A 47 -26.05 22.43 2.23
C CYS A 47 -25.46 22.92 0.90
N GLU A 48 -24.13 22.93 0.77
CA GLU A 48 -23.44 23.40 -0.44
C GLU A 48 -23.51 22.38 -1.59
N LYS A 49 -23.35 21.08 -1.29
CA LYS A 49 -23.16 20.04 -2.33
C LYS A 49 -24.37 19.12 -2.52
N GLY A 50 -25.34 19.16 -1.61
CA GLY A 50 -26.52 18.28 -1.58
C GLY A 50 -26.18 16.80 -1.37
N LYS A 51 -24.94 16.46 -1.01
CA LYS A 51 -24.45 15.08 -0.89
C LYS A 51 -23.93 14.81 0.50
N THR A 52 -24.24 13.62 1.00
CA THR A 52 -23.81 13.15 2.32
C THR A 52 -22.41 12.53 2.29
N SER A 53 -21.98 12.03 1.13
CA SER A 53 -20.67 11.41 0.95
C SER A 53 -19.55 12.46 0.82
N SER A 54 -18.39 12.15 1.39
CA SER A 54 -17.18 12.94 1.16
C SER A 54 -16.57 12.57 -0.20
N MET A 55 -16.39 13.53 -1.10
CA MET A 55 -15.64 13.36 -2.37
C MET A 55 -14.12 13.30 -2.18
N GLN A 56 -13.60 13.21 -0.95
CA GLN A 56 -12.16 13.16 -0.70
C GLN A 56 -11.44 11.96 -1.34
N GLN A 57 -12.15 10.96 -1.88
CA GLN A 57 -11.48 9.89 -2.63
C GLN A 57 -10.69 10.38 -3.85
N SER A 58 -10.99 11.57 -4.38
CA SER A 58 -10.20 12.20 -5.44
C SER A 58 -9.13 13.17 -4.92
N CYS A 59 -8.97 13.32 -3.60
CA CYS A 59 -7.96 14.21 -3.03
C CYS A 59 -6.66 13.42 -2.82
N GLY A 60 -5.62 13.78 -3.57
CA GLY A 60 -4.32 13.14 -3.52
C GLY A 60 -3.31 13.89 -4.39
N ARG A 61 -2.03 13.57 -4.22
CA ARG A 61 -0.98 14.14 -5.07
C ARG A 61 -1.19 13.69 -6.51
N LYS A 62 -1.45 14.65 -7.41
CA LYS A 62 -1.48 14.39 -8.85
C LYS A 62 -0.14 13.82 -9.29
N CYS A 63 -0.18 12.82 -10.17
CA CYS A 63 1.04 12.25 -10.73
C CYS A 63 1.53 13.12 -11.85
N PHE A 64 2.84 13.29 -11.92
CA PHE A 64 3.46 14.00 -13.04
C PHE A 64 3.27 13.23 -14.36
N VAL A 65 3.20 11.89 -14.27
CA VAL A 65 2.99 11.02 -15.43
C VAL A 65 1.52 10.61 -15.52
N ASP A 66 0.86 11.09 -16.58
CA ASP A 66 -0.52 10.71 -16.91
C ASP A 66 -0.62 9.26 -17.38
N ALA A 67 -1.85 8.75 -17.49
CA ALA A 67 -2.12 7.40 -18.00
C ALA A 67 -1.51 7.15 -19.40
N ARG A 68 -1.45 8.16 -20.27
CA ARG A 68 -0.78 8.07 -21.58
C ARG A 68 0.73 7.93 -21.43
N GLY A 69 1.34 8.70 -20.53
CA GLY A 69 2.77 8.59 -20.23
C GLY A 69 3.13 7.22 -19.66
N GLN A 70 2.29 6.67 -18.78
CA GLN A 70 2.46 5.31 -18.27
C GLN A 70 2.42 4.26 -19.38
N ARG A 71 1.47 4.34 -20.32
CA ARG A 71 1.40 3.41 -21.47
C ARG A 71 2.69 3.44 -22.29
N ARG A 72 3.23 4.63 -22.59
CA ARG A 72 4.49 4.80 -23.32
C ARG A 72 5.67 4.21 -22.55
N MET A 73 5.76 4.45 -21.23
CA MET A 73 6.78 3.81 -20.38
C MET A 73 6.69 2.29 -20.43
N GLY A 74 5.47 1.74 -20.44
CA GLY A 74 5.25 0.29 -20.61
C GLY A 74 5.80 -0.24 -21.94
N GLN A 75 5.58 0.49 -23.04
CA GLN A 75 6.11 0.12 -24.35
C GLN A 75 7.64 0.14 -24.40
N LEU A 76 8.28 1.16 -23.80
CA LEU A 76 9.75 1.25 -23.72
C LEU A 76 10.35 0.06 -22.97
N ILE A 77 9.74 -0.33 -21.84
CA ILE A 77 10.20 -1.48 -21.05
C ILE A 77 9.95 -2.80 -21.79
N GLN A 78 8.86 -2.89 -22.54
CA GLN A 78 8.54 -4.09 -23.29
C GLN A 78 9.52 -4.30 -24.46
N ALA A 79 9.93 -3.21 -25.13
CA ALA A 79 10.97 -3.23 -26.15
C ALA A 79 12.33 -3.62 -25.53
N ASP A 80 12.76 -2.90 -24.48
CA ASP A 80 14.05 -3.11 -23.83
C ASP A 80 13.88 -3.52 -22.36
N ARG A 81 13.62 -4.81 -22.13
CA ARG A 81 13.42 -5.35 -20.76
C ARG A 81 14.66 -5.21 -19.87
N ARG A 82 15.84 -4.95 -20.46
CA ARG A 82 17.12 -4.73 -19.77
C ARG A 82 17.53 -3.28 -19.61
N ALA A 83 16.70 -2.34 -20.05
CA ALA A 83 17.00 -0.93 -19.93
C ALA A 83 17.21 -0.49 -18.48
N THR A 84 18.23 0.33 -18.28
CA THR A 84 18.54 0.99 -17.01
C THR A 84 17.57 2.14 -16.78
N LEU A 85 17.40 2.58 -15.54
CA LEU A 85 16.48 3.66 -15.20
C LEU A 85 16.79 4.99 -15.94
N THR A 86 18.07 5.28 -16.15
CA THR A 86 18.58 6.40 -16.96
C THR A 86 18.14 6.28 -18.42
N GLU A 87 18.33 5.10 -19.02
CA GLU A 87 17.96 4.79 -20.40
C GLU A 87 16.45 4.91 -20.59
N ILE A 88 15.64 4.38 -19.67
CA ILE A 88 14.17 4.52 -19.73
C ILE A 88 13.77 6.00 -19.69
N THR A 89 14.40 6.80 -18.84
CA THR A 89 14.07 8.22 -18.68
C THR A 89 14.44 9.00 -19.96
N THR A 90 15.66 8.81 -20.47
CA THR A 90 16.12 9.46 -21.71
C THR A 90 15.31 9.04 -22.94
N CYS A 91 14.93 7.76 -23.06
CA CYS A 91 14.05 7.29 -24.13
C CYS A 91 12.62 7.83 -24.01
N TYR A 92 12.14 8.04 -22.78
CA TYR A 92 10.84 8.64 -22.54
C TYR A 92 10.81 10.11 -22.96
N ASP A 93 11.87 10.85 -22.63
CA ASP A 93 11.99 12.28 -22.92
C ASP A 93 12.12 12.58 -24.43
N ARG A 94 12.61 11.61 -25.22
CA ARG A 94 12.74 11.73 -26.69
C ARG A 94 11.37 12.00 -27.34
N GLY A 95 11.06 13.26 -27.61
CA GLY A 95 9.79 13.68 -28.22
C GLY A 95 8.68 14.02 -27.22
N MET A 96 9.01 14.36 -25.98
CA MET A 96 8.08 14.96 -25.00
C MET A 96 8.41 16.44 -24.79
N GLN A 97 7.37 17.26 -24.57
CA GLN A 97 7.53 18.69 -24.25
C GLN A 97 8.01 18.92 -22.81
N GLN A 98 7.79 17.94 -21.92
CA GLN A 98 8.19 17.98 -20.52
C GLN A 98 9.07 16.79 -20.23
N SER A 99 10.32 17.05 -19.83
CA SER A 99 11.25 16.02 -19.43
C SER A 99 10.96 15.52 -18.02
N ILE A 100 11.31 14.27 -17.77
CA ILE A 100 11.12 13.61 -16.49
C ILE A 100 12.47 13.40 -15.82
N CYS A 101 12.54 13.59 -14.51
CA CYS A 101 13.71 13.18 -13.73
C CYS A 101 13.58 11.74 -13.24
N GLU A 102 14.72 11.08 -13.00
CA GLU A 102 14.76 9.71 -12.46
C GLU A 102 13.92 9.52 -11.19
N ALA A 103 13.87 10.55 -10.33
CA ALA A 103 13.08 10.56 -9.10
C ALA A 103 11.56 10.47 -9.36
N THR A 104 11.10 10.84 -10.55
CA THR A 104 9.71 10.71 -11.01
C THR A 104 9.49 9.43 -11.81
N THR A 105 10.48 9.00 -12.60
CA THR A 105 10.45 7.73 -13.34
C THR A 105 10.30 6.55 -12.37
N ARG A 106 11.09 6.52 -11.28
CA ARG A 106 11.13 5.39 -10.35
C ARG A 106 9.79 5.11 -9.63
N PRO A 107 9.09 6.08 -9.00
CA PRO A 107 7.78 5.83 -8.40
C PRO A 107 6.72 5.45 -9.43
N THR A 108 6.79 6.01 -10.63
CA THR A 108 5.86 5.68 -11.73
C THR A 108 6.00 4.21 -12.12
N LEU A 109 7.23 3.72 -12.30
CA LEU A 109 7.52 2.31 -12.57
C LEU A 109 7.01 1.38 -11.47
N ARG A 110 7.25 1.74 -10.20
CA ARG A 110 6.76 0.97 -9.05
C ARG A 110 5.24 0.89 -9.02
N ARG A 111 4.55 2.00 -9.29
CA ARG A 111 3.09 2.05 -9.37
C ARG A 111 2.53 1.18 -10.50
N MET A 112 3.25 1.09 -11.61
CA MET A 112 2.94 0.20 -12.73
C MET A 112 3.27 -1.28 -12.46
N GLY A 113 3.86 -1.61 -11.30
CA GLY A 113 4.23 -2.97 -10.93
C GLY A 113 5.63 -3.40 -11.35
N TYR A 114 6.41 -2.51 -11.98
CA TYR A 114 7.83 -2.74 -12.28
C TYR A 114 8.67 -2.50 -11.04
N ASN A 115 8.55 -3.41 -10.08
CA ASN A 115 9.47 -3.50 -8.95
C ASN A 115 10.77 -4.16 -9.43
N SER A 116 11.88 -3.88 -8.74
CA SER A 116 13.20 -4.44 -9.09
C SER A 116 13.12 -5.95 -9.35
N ARG A 117 13.99 -6.43 -10.24
CA ARG A 117 14.06 -7.84 -10.62
C ARG A 117 14.24 -8.70 -9.36
N ARG A 118 13.27 -9.56 -9.05
CA ARG A 118 13.53 -10.68 -8.14
C ARG A 118 14.57 -11.57 -8.83
N PRO A 119 15.70 -11.89 -8.19
CA PRO A 119 16.60 -12.90 -8.72
C PRO A 119 15.86 -14.24 -8.79
N HIS A 120 15.45 -14.69 -9.97
CA HIS A 120 15.05 -16.09 -10.17
C HIS A 120 16.31 -16.91 -10.43
N ARG A 121 17.24 -16.90 -9.48
CA ARG A 121 18.30 -17.91 -9.42
C ARG A 121 18.08 -18.67 -8.13
N VAL A 122 17.34 -19.77 -8.25
CA VAL A 122 17.58 -20.92 -7.36
C VAL A 122 19.09 -21.17 -7.38
N PRO A 123 19.79 -21.18 -6.24
CA PRO A 123 21.19 -21.59 -6.25
C PRO A 123 21.25 -22.96 -6.91
N LEU A 124 22.11 -23.12 -7.91
CA LEU A 124 22.40 -24.42 -8.50
C LEU A 124 23.12 -25.22 -7.42
N ILE A 125 22.33 -25.95 -6.62
CA ILE A 125 22.87 -26.89 -5.64
C ILE A 125 23.51 -28.02 -6.44
N SER A 126 24.83 -28.15 -6.36
CA SER A 126 25.54 -29.29 -6.95
C SER A 126 24.96 -30.60 -6.43
N THR A 127 24.98 -31.66 -7.24
CA THR A 127 24.44 -32.98 -6.87
C THR A 127 24.97 -33.47 -5.52
N THR A 128 26.24 -33.15 -5.20
CA THR A 128 26.90 -33.45 -3.93
C THR A 128 26.27 -32.69 -2.74
N ASN A 129 25.99 -31.40 -2.89
CA ASN A 129 25.37 -30.59 -1.84
C ASN A 129 23.90 -30.99 -1.62
N ARG A 130 23.21 -31.46 -2.67
CA ARG A 130 21.86 -32.04 -2.58
C ARG A 130 21.84 -33.31 -1.72
N LYS A 131 22.78 -34.23 -1.98
CA LYS A 131 22.93 -35.49 -1.19
C LYS A 131 23.29 -35.22 0.27
N ARG A 132 24.15 -34.24 0.54
CA ARG A 132 24.49 -33.83 1.92
C ARG A 132 23.27 -33.34 2.70
N GLY A 133 22.40 -32.54 2.08
CA GLY A 133 21.15 -32.07 2.70
C GLY A 133 20.19 -33.22 3.06
N TYR A 134 19.98 -34.17 2.15
CA TYR A 134 19.16 -35.36 2.42
C TYR A 134 19.77 -36.25 3.52
N ASN A 135 21.08 -36.44 3.52
CA ASN A 135 21.77 -37.26 4.53
C ASN A 135 21.70 -36.61 5.91
N LEU A 136 21.88 -35.29 6.01
CA LEU A 136 21.74 -34.57 7.28
C LEU A 136 20.30 -34.69 7.83
N HIS A 137 19.29 -34.51 6.98
CA HIS A 137 17.88 -34.68 7.35
C HIS A 137 17.54 -36.15 7.72
N LYS A 138 18.17 -37.13 7.07
CA LYS A 138 17.98 -38.55 7.37
C LYS A 138 18.62 -38.91 8.72
N LEU A 139 19.82 -38.40 9.00
CA LEU A 139 20.52 -38.61 10.26
C LEU A 139 19.80 -37.94 11.45
N THR A 140 19.27 -36.72 11.29
CA THR A 140 18.43 -36.09 12.33
C THR A 140 17.14 -36.86 12.56
N LYS A 141 16.47 -37.33 11.51
CA LYS A 141 15.25 -38.15 11.64
C LYS A 141 15.52 -39.51 12.29
N ILE A 142 16.66 -40.15 11.99
CA ILE A 142 17.11 -41.38 12.66
C ILE A 142 17.46 -41.11 14.13
N GLY A 143 18.12 -40.00 14.45
CA GLY A 143 18.42 -39.59 15.82
C GLY A 143 17.18 -39.33 16.66
N GLN A 144 16.16 -38.68 16.08
CA GLN A 144 14.86 -38.46 16.72
C GLN A 144 14.12 -39.77 17.02
N LEU A 145 14.14 -40.72 16.09
CA LEU A 145 13.49 -42.03 16.27
C LEU A 145 14.20 -42.92 17.31
N LYS A 146 15.54 -42.82 17.41
CA LYS A 146 16.32 -43.60 18.39
C LYS A 146 16.28 -43.05 19.81
N THR A 147 16.10 -41.74 19.98
CA THR A 147 16.14 -41.10 21.30
C THR A 147 14.78 -40.88 21.93
N GLY A 148 13.67 -41.05 21.19
CA GLY A 148 12.31 -40.93 21.72
C GLY A 148 11.96 -39.55 22.30
N ARG A 149 12.80 -38.53 22.11
CA ARG A 149 12.59 -37.18 22.66
C ARG A 149 11.98 -36.27 21.61
N MET A 150 10.71 -35.90 21.79
CA MET A 150 10.29 -34.54 21.43
C MET A 150 10.98 -33.61 22.42
N LEU A 151 11.92 -32.78 21.99
CA LEU A 151 12.45 -31.74 22.86
C LEU A 151 11.45 -30.57 22.86
N PRO A 152 10.84 -30.24 24.01
CA PRO A 152 9.95 -29.10 24.16
C PRO A 152 10.76 -27.80 24.12
N GLY A 153 10.16 -26.75 23.57
CA GLY A 153 10.72 -25.41 23.62
C GLY A 153 10.95 -24.96 25.06
N LEU A 154 12.12 -24.38 25.31
CA LEU A 154 12.30 -23.39 26.37
C LEU A 154 12.81 -22.10 25.74
N ILE A 155 12.00 -21.10 25.99
CA ILE A 155 12.13 -19.68 25.68
C ILE A 155 13.17 -19.09 26.64
N SER A 156 13.94 -18.13 26.11
CA SER A 156 14.56 -16.95 26.74
C SER A 156 15.00 -17.00 28.22
N LEU A 157 16.28 -16.70 28.43
CA LEU A 157 16.77 -15.89 29.53
C LEU A 157 17.79 -14.87 28.96
N ASP A 158 17.24 -13.70 28.61
CA ASP A 158 17.67 -12.31 28.85
C ASP A 158 19.13 -11.96 29.25
N PHE A 159 19.61 -10.84 28.66
CA PHE A 159 20.81 -9.98 28.93
C PHE A 159 22.19 -10.59 28.59
N CYS A 160 23.10 -9.98 27.80
CA CYS A 160 23.31 -8.59 27.36
C CYS A 160 23.36 -8.41 25.84
#